data_AF-A0A0C2GB52-F1
#
_entry.id   AF-A0A0C2GB52-F1
#
_cell.length_a   1.000
_cell.length_b   1.000
_cell.length_c   1.000
_cell.angle_alpha   90.00
_cell.angle_beta   90.00
_cell.angle_gamma   90.00
#
_symmetry.space_group_name_H-M   'P 1'
#
loop_
_entity.id
_entity.type
_entity.pdbx_description
1 polymer ?
#
loop_
_entity_poly.entity_id
_entity_poly.type
_entity_poly.pdbx_seq_one_letter_code
_entity_poly.pdbx_strand_id
1 'polypeptide(L)'
;FCSKDYTPFNVSDVDKYVVGDDYTPIWEIPSLKRHYIDQKLGWKGALDAYLTLKGINSQRIWKRIDHMIAEVFQSQQAKMLHALKWVPSKARFFELSRFDFMVDVDLNVHLLECPLEPAVHDLV
;
A
#
# COMPACT_ATOMS: atom_id res chain seq x y z
N PHE A 1 -5.12 8.67 -4.00
CA PHE A 1 -4.29 9.75 -3.43
C PHE A 1 -5.17 10.61 -2.54
N CYS A 2 -4.62 11.49 -1.70
CA CYS A 2 -5.43 12.35 -0.83
C CYS A 2 -6.51 13.12 -1.61
N SER A 3 -7.67 13.40 -1.00
CA SER A 3 -8.78 14.15 -1.63
C SER A 3 -8.41 15.59 -1.91
N LYS A 4 -7.54 16.16 -1.06
CA LYS A 4 -7.10 17.55 -1.13
C LYS A 4 -5.61 17.62 -1.36
N ASP A 5 -5.18 18.72 -1.96
CA ASP A 5 -3.77 19.01 -2.16
C ASP A 5 -3.04 19.09 -0.82
N TYR A 6 -1.99 18.28 -0.69
CA TYR A 6 -1.15 18.22 0.49
C TYR A 6 -0.51 19.58 0.82
N THR A 7 -0.19 20.37 -0.20
CA THR A 7 0.48 21.67 -0.05
C THR A 7 -0.49 22.84 -0.22
N PRO A 8 -0.52 23.83 0.69
CA PRO A 8 0.23 23.88 1.94
C PRO A 8 -0.28 22.87 2.97
N PHE A 9 0.66 22.34 3.77
CA PHE A 9 0.36 21.38 4.83
C PHE A 9 -0.50 22.03 5.91
N ASN A 10 -1.59 21.35 6.28
CA ASN A 10 -2.48 21.75 7.35
C ASN A 10 -2.84 20.52 8.19
N VAL A 11 -2.30 20.46 9.41
CA VAL A 11 -2.52 19.36 10.35
C VAL A 11 -4.00 19.22 10.77
N SER A 12 -4.78 20.29 10.67
CA SER A 12 -6.21 20.27 11.03
C SER A 12 -7.10 19.72 9.91
N ASP A 13 -6.56 19.50 8.71
CA ASP A 13 -7.30 19.02 7.54
C ASP A 13 -6.78 17.63 7.14
N VAL A 14 -7.40 16.61 7.73
CA VAL A 14 -7.00 15.20 7.62
C VAL A 14 -7.00 14.71 6.16
N ASP A 15 -7.94 15.22 5.35
CA ASP A 15 -8.11 14.86 3.93
C ASP A 15 -6.90 15.23 3.05
N LYS A 16 -5.97 16.05 3.57
CA LYS A 16 -4.73 16.41 2.87
C LYS A 16 -3.64 15.36 3.00
N TYR A 17 -3.66 14.54 4.05
CA TYR A 17 -2.55 13.61 4.35
C TYR A 17 -3.00 12.19 4.73
N VAL A 18 -4.30 11.95 4.87
CA VAL A 18 -4.88 10.62 5.00
C VAL A 18 -5.71 10.31 3.77
N VAL A 19 -5.58 9.10 3.24
CA VAL A 19 -6.38 8.62 2.11
C VAL A 19 -7.61 7.92 2.67
N GLY A 20 -8.78 8.58 2.57
CA GLY A 20 -10.09 8.00 2.90
C GLY A 20 -10.84 7.52 1.66
N ASP A 21 -12.16 7.31 1.82
CA ASP A 21 -13.05 6.90 0.72
C ASP A 21 -13.13 7.95 -0.40
N ASP A 22 -13.11 9.23 -0.01
CA ASP A 22 -13.02 10.36 -0.93
C ASP A 22 -11.57 10.57 -1.37
N TYR A 23 -11.01 9.62 -2.12
CA TYR A 23 -9.65 9.70 -2.65
C TYR A 23 -9.62 10.29 -4.06
N THR A 24 -8.53 11.00 -4.39
CA THR A 24 -8.28 11.41 -5.78
C THR A 24 -7.78 10.21 -6.59
N PRO A 25 -8.50 9.76 -7.62
CA PRO A 25 -8.09 8.65 -8.45
C PRO A 25 -6.96 9.04 -9.41
N ILE A 26 -6.19 8.05 -9.86
CA ILE A 26 -4.95 8.30 -10.62
C ILE A 26 -5.17 9.04 -11.96
N TRP A 27 -6.35 8.90 -12.58
CA TRP A 27 -6.69 9.57 -13.84
C TRP A 27 -7.07 11.04 -13.67
N GLU A 28 -7.30 11.50 -12.44
CA GLU A 28 -7.52 12.92 -12.13
C GLU A 28 -6.22 13.65 -11.79
N ILE A 29 -5.14 12.91 -11.49
CA ILE A 29 -3.84 13.50 -11.17
C ILE A 29 -3.13 13.92 -12.46
N PRO A 30 -2.90 15.23 -12.70
CA PRO A 30 -2.38 15.71 -13.98
C PRO A 30 -1.04 15.08 -14.38
N SER A 31 -0.15 14.86 -13.42
CA SER A 31 1.18 14.28 -13.64
C SER A 31 1.16 12.79 -13.98
N LEU A 32 0.10 12.06 -13.62
CA LEU A 32 -0.02 10.61 -13.83
C LEU A 32 -1.03 10.26 -14.93
N LYS A 33 -2.00 11.15 -15.18
CA LYS A 33 -3.11 10.98 -16.11
C LYS A 33 -2.66 10.51 -17.49
N ARG A 34 -1.63 11.15 -18.06
CA ARG A 34 -1.10 10.79 -19.39
C ARG A 34 -0.55 9.36 -19.42
N HIS A 35 0.15 8.95 -18.37
CA HIS A 35 0.69 7.59 -18.27
C HIS A 35 -0.41 6.55 -18.09
N TYR A 36 -1.44 6.89 -17.34
CA TYR A 36 -2.56 5.98 -17.10
C TYR A 36 -3.50 5.85 -18.31
N ILE A 37 -3.95 6.97 -18.87
CA ILE A 37 -4.95 6.99 -19.96
C ILE A 37 -4.28 6.70 -21.30
N ASP A 38 -3.30 7.51 -21.71
CA ASP A 38 -2.77 7.48 -23.07
C ASP A 38 -1.85 6.28 -23.29
N GLN A 39 -1.01 5.97 -22.30
CA GLN A 39 -0.07 4.83 -22.35
C GLN A 39 -0.69 3.53 -21.83
N LYS A 40 -1.95 3.56 -21.34
CA LYS A 40 -2.70 2.41 -20.82
C LYS A 40 -1.93 1.63 -19.73
N LEU A 41 -1.14 2.33 -18.93
CA LEU A 41 -0.42 1.71 -17.81
C LEU A 41 -1.35 1.54 -16.61
N GLY A 42 -1.14 0.46 -15.85
CA GLY A 42 -1.75 0.33 -14.53
C GLY A 42 -1.19 1.34 -13.53
N TRP A 43 -1.79 1.43 -12.36
CA TRP A 43 -1.42 2.37 -11.28
C TRP A 43 0.09 2.38 -10.97
N LYS A 44 0.68 1.21 -10.76
CA LYS A 44 2.12 1.04 -10.56
C LYS A 44 2.94 1.53 -11.75
N GLY A 45 2.56 1.15 -12.97
CA GLY A 45 3.27 1.53 -14.19
C GLY A 45 3.23 3.04 -14.44
N ALA A 46 2.10 3.69 -14.17
CA ALA A 46 1.97 5.13 -14.30
C ALA A 46 2.85 5.88 -13.29
N LEU A 47 2.91 5.42 -12.04
CA LEU A 47 3.82 5.97 -11.03
C LEU A 47 5.29 5.73 -11.40
N ASP A 48 5.64 4.52 -11.85
CA ASP A 48 6.98 4.15 -12.30
C ASP A 48 7.45 5.03 -13.46
N ALA A 49 6.59 5.26 -14.46
CA ALA A 49 6.88 6.11 -15.60
C ALA A 49 7.12 7.56 -15.18
N TYR A 50 6.27 8.10 -14.29
CA TYR A 50 6.43 9.45 -13.75
C TYR A 50 7.74 9.63 -12.98
N LEU A 51 8.07 8.69 -12.08
CA LEU A 51 9.32 8.74 -11.31
C LEU A 51 10.54 8.61 -12.21
N THR A 52 10.49 7.72 -13.20
CA THR A 52 11.58 7.55 -14.19
C THR A 52 11.81 8.83 -14.99
N LEU A 53 10.76 9.54 -15.41
CA LEU A 53 10.87 10.84 -16.08
C LEU A 53 11.55 11.91 -15.20
N LYS A 54 11.48 11.77 -13.88
CA LYS A 54 12.16 12.64 -12.92
C LYS A 54 13.59 12.18 -12.58
N GLY A 55 14.08 11.14 -13.23
CA GLY A 55 15.40 10.54 -12.93
C GLY A 55 15.42 9.74 -11.62
N ILE A 56 14.25 9.40 -11.09
CA ILE A 56 14.09 8.69 -9.82
C ILE A 56 13.96 7.18 -10.08
N ASN A 57 14.76 6.37 -9.37
CA ASN A 57 14.69 4.92 -9.47
C ASN A 57 13.55 4.35 -8.60
N SER A 58 12.39 4.12 -9.20
CA SER A 58 11.22 3.57 -8.50
C SER A 58 11.39 2.13 -7.99
N GLN A 59 12.36 1.37 -8.51
CA GLN A 59 12.61 -0.01 -8.08
C GLN A 59 13.02 -0.10 -6.60
N ARG A 60 13.56 0.98 -6.03
CA ARG A 60 13.90 1.04 -4.61
C ARG A 60 12.65 0.93 -3.72
N ILE A 61 11.54 1.53 -4.13
CA ILE A 61 10.26 1.47 -3.40
C ILE A 61 9.75 0.04 -3.37
N TRP A 62 9.61 -0.58 -4.55
CA TRP A 62 9.02 -1.92 -4.67
C TRP A 62 9.85 -2.99 -3.99
N LYS A 63 11.17 -2.97 -4.16
CA LYS A 63 12.07 -3.90 -3.45
C LYS A 63 11.97 -3.75 -1.94
N ARG A 64 11.78 -2.54 -1.44
CA ARG A 64 11.61 -2.30 0.00
C ARG A 64 10.27 -2.85 0.49
N ILE A 65 9.18 -2.63 -0.25
CA ILE A 65 7.85 -3.20 0.04
C ILE A 65 7.94 -4.73 0.11
N ASP A 66 8.51 -5.38 -0.91
CA ASP A 66 8.65 -6.85 -0.95
C ASP A 66 9.41 -7.38 0.27
N HIS A 67 10.50 -6.71 0.64
CA HIS A 67 11.30 -7.08 1.80
C HIS A 67 10.53 -6.91 3.11
N MET A 68 9.82 -5.80 3.29
CA MET A 68 9.03 -5.54 4.50
C MET A 68 7.89 -6.55 4.67
N ILE A 69 7.21 -6.92 3.58
CA ILE A 69 6.17 -7.96 3.62
C ILE A 69 6.79 -9.30 4.08
N ALA A 70 7.95 -9.67 3.54
CA ALA A 70 8.65 -10.89 3.94
C ALA A 70 9.07 -10.87 5.42
N GLU A 71 9.59 -9.75 5.91
CA GLU A 71 9.95 -9.55 7.32
C GLU A 71 8.74 -9.73 8.25
N VAL A 72 7.58 -9.16 7.88
CA VAL A 72 6.34 -9.31 8.66
C VAL A 72 5.94 -10.78 8.72
N PHE A 73 5.82 -11.49 7.59
CA PHE A 73 5.43 -12.91 7.61
C PHE A 73 6.45 -13.79 8.32
N GLN A 74 7.74 -13.51 8.18
CA GLN A 74 8.79 -14.21 8.91
C GLN A 74 8.62 -14.04 10.43
N SER A 75 8.30 -12.84 10.89
CA SER A 75 8.07 -12.56 12.31
C SER A 75 6.81 -13.26 12.86
N GLN A 76 5.80 -13.49 12.04
CA GLN A 76 4.55 -14.15 12.43
C GLN A 76 4.56 -15.67 12.27
N GLN A 77 5.51 -16.22 11.50
CA GLN A 77 5.54 -17.63 11.13
C GLN A 77 5.38 -18.59 12.33
N ALA A 78 6.08 -18.32 13.43
CA ALA A 78 5.99 -19.15 14.63
C ALA A 78 4.59 -19.13 15.26
N LYS A 79 3.94 -17.97 15.31
CA LYS A 79 2.57 -17.82 15.84
C LYS A 79 1.55 -18.48 14.92
N MET A 80 1.69 -18.30 13.60
CA MET A 80 0.82 -18.95 12.61
C MET A 80 0.90 -20.48 12.71
N LEU A 81 2.11 -21.04 12.78
CA LEU A 81 2.31 -22.48 12.98
C LEU A 81 1.74 -22.99 14.30
N HIS A 82 1.86 -22.20 15.37
CA HIS A 82 1.25 -22.55 16.66
C HIS A 82 -0.28 -22.54 16.58
N ALA A 83 -0.89 -21.53 15.96
CA ALA A 83 -2.33 -21.44 15.77
C ALA A 83 -2.89 -22.61 14.92
N LEU A 84 -2.18 -22.98 13.86
CA LEU A 84 -2.58 -24.09 12.98
C LEU A 84 -2.70 -25.44 13.70
N LYS A 85 -1.96 -25.68 14.79
CA LYS A 85 -2.07 -26.93 15.57
C LYS A 85 -3.46 -27.14 16.16
N TRP A 86 -4.20 -26.07 16.40
CA TRP A 86 -5.54 -26.10 17.01
C TRP A 86 -6.65 -26.19 15.98
N VAL A 87 -6.33 -26.08 14.69
CA VAL A 87 -7.30 -26.19 13.61
C VAL A 87 -7.45 -27.68 13.24
N PRO A 88 -8.63 -28.30 13.48
CA PRO A 88 -8.82 -29.74 13.27
C PRO A 88 -8.87 -30.16 11.80
N SER A 89 -8.73 -29.22 10.87
CA SER A 89 -8.87 -29.44 9.43
C SER A 89 -7.52 -29.61 8.74
N LYS A 90 -7.46 -30.56 7.78
CA LYS A 90 -6.33 -30.74 6.85
C LYS A 90 -6.49 -29.92 5.56
N ALA A 91 -7.46 -29.02 5.51
CA ALA A 91 -7.67 -28.16 4.35
C ALA A 91 -6.44 -27.28 4.09
N ARG A 92 -6.28 -26.87 2.83
CA ARG A 92 -5.30 -25.85 2.46
C ARG A 92 -5.90 -24.49 2.80
N PHE A 93 -5.15 -23.67 3.52
CA PHE A 93 -5.55 -22.31 3.88
C PHE A 93 -4.79 -21.31 2.99
N PHE A 94 -5.45 -20.21 2.67
CA PHE A 94 -4.82 -19.04 2.10
C PHE A 94 -5.34 -17.81 2.84
N GLU A 95 -4.53 -16.77 2.90
CA GLU A 95 -4.89 -15.49 3.49
C GLU A 95 -4.61 -14.40 2.46
N LEU A 96 -5.53 -13.44 2.38
CA LEU A 96 -5.34 -12.21 1.62
C LEU A 96 -5.20 -11.07 2.63
N SER A 97 -3.98 -10.58 2.81
CA SER A 97 -3.69 -9.48 3.73
C SER A 97 -3.51 -8.18 2.95
N ARG A 98 -4.08 -7.09 3.45
CA ARG A 98 -3.86 -5.73 2.95
C ARG A 98 -2.73 -5.08 3.74
N PHE A 99 -1.78 -4.48 3.04
CA PHE A 99 -0.69 -3.71 3.63
C PHE A 99 -0.77 -2.27 3.15
N ASP A 100 -0.85 -1.34 4.08
CA ASP A 100 -0.88 0.08 3.77
C ASP A 100 0.51 0.69 4.04
N PHE A 101 1.12 1.22 2.98
CA PHE A 101 2.44 1.82 3.01
C PHE A 101 2.39 3.31 2.74
N MET A 102 3.26 4.06 3.41
CA MET A 102 3.58 5.45 3.11
C MET A 102 4.96 5.54 2.48
N VAL A 103 5.09 6.32 1.42
CA VAL A 103 6.37 6.65 0.80
C VAL A 103 6.65 8.12 1.03
N ASP A 104 7.78 8.43 1.67
CA ASP A 104 8.19 9.81 1.93
C ASP A 104 8.90 10.45 0.73
N VAL A 105 9.28 11.73 0.88
CA VAL A 105 9.94 12.53 -0.16
C VAL A 105 11.31 11.97 -0.57
N ASP A 106 11.95 11.19 0.29
CA ASP A 106 13.26 10.55 0.07
C ASP A 106 13.12 9.10 -0.44
N LEU A 107 11.88 8.69 -0.74
CA LEU A 107 11.50 7.35 -1.21
C LEU A 107 11.72 6.25 -0.17
N ASN A 108 11.76 6.61 1.11
CA ASN A 108 11.71 5.59 2.15
C ASN A 108 10.27 5.11 2.31
N VAL A 109 10.14 3.80 2.49
CA VAL A 109 8.87 3.13 2.65
C VAL A 109 8.64 2.84 4.13
N HIS A 110 7.49 3.26 4.63
CA HIS A 110 7.04 3.09 5.99
C HIS A 110 5.76 2.26 5.99
N LEU A 111 5.69 1.22 6.81
CA LEU A 111 4.48 0.41 7.01
C LEU A 111 3.58 1.16 7.99
N LEU A 112 2.38 1.56 7.54
CA LEU A 112 1.41 2.28 8.37
C LEU A 112 0.52 1.32 9.14
N GLU A 113 -0.04 0.35 8.42
CA GLU A 113 -0.95 -0.63 8.97
C GLU A 113 -0.68 -1.99 8.33
N CYS A 114 -0.52 -2.98 9.19
CA CYS A 114 -0.81 -4.36 8.86
C CYS A 114 -1.92 -4.73 9.84
N PRO A 115 -3.14 -5.09 9.38
CA PRO A 115 -4.17 -5.59 10.29
C PRO A 115 -3.70 -6.96 10.79
N LEU A 116 -2.83 -6.94 11.79
CA LEU A 116 -2.27 -8.12 12.45
C LEU A 116 -3.19 -8.63 13.57
N GLU A 117 -4.39 -8.05 13.68
CA GLU A 117 -5.50 -8.66 14.42
C GLU A 117 -6.68 -8.87 13.47
N PRO A 118 -7.39 -10.00 13.57
CA PRO A 118 -8.57 -10.23 12.74
C PRO A 118 -9.62 -9.18 13.09
N ALA A 119 -9.93 -8.29 12.16
CA ALA A 119 -11.17 -7.54 12.21
C ALA A 119 -12.30 -8.56 11.99
N VAL A 120 -12.83 -9.11 13.09
CA VAL A 120 -14.14 -9.76 13.07
C VAL A 120 -15.17 -8.64 13.10
N HIS A 121 -15.44 -8.04 11.94
CA HIS A 121 -16.70 -7.36 11.73
C HIS A 121 -17.17 -7.66 10.31
N ASP A 122 -18.41 -8.15 10.25
CA ASP A 122 -19.24 -8.34 9.07
C ASP A 122 -19.04 -9.65 8.28
N LEU A 123 -19.33 -10.75 8.96
CA LEU A 123 -20.18 -11.79 8.38
C LEU A 123 -21.55 -11.74 9.07
N VAL A 124 -22.49 -11.02 8.46
CA VAL A 124 -23.93 -11.23 8.62
C VAL A 124 -24.45 -11.84 7.33
#